data_AF-A0A351GJT3-F1
#
_entry.id   AF-A0A351GJT3-F1
#
_cell.length_a   1.000
_cell.length_b   1.000
_cell.length_c   1.000
_cell.angle_alpha   90.00
_cell.angle_beta   90.00
_cell.angle_gamma   90.00
#
_symmetry.space_group_name_H-M   'P 1'
#
loop_
_entity.id
_entity.type
_entity.pdbx_description
1 polymer ?
#
loop_
_entity_poly.entity_id
_entity_poly.type
_entity_poly.pdbx_seq_one_letter_code
_entity_poly.pdbx_strand_id
1 'polypeptide(L)'
;MRKISVFLFVAFSVFGFAQDKLLTIQDAITGYHLYPKGLYDLQWLPGGEWFSQVRLTPEGNLIEVQQIALTKGRNITITLDDINKTLPEDSKLGRLPRANWINDNEFQFMSGDKGYAYNKEEGTTRLLAYENEVNISSVQYFNDGLGIYGETEKGFGYSRENKSNEISSSTEGIVIGKTVHRSEFGITNGLFPSPSNTKMAYYEMDERMVTEYPLYVLADTPATSNLIRYPTA
;
A
#
# COMPACT_ATOMS: atom_id res chain seq x y z
N MET A 1 29.15 14.37 -58.72
CA MET A 1 28.40 13.59 -57.71
C MET A 1 28.61 14.09 -56.28
N ARG A 2 29.86 14.28 -55.80
CA ARG A 2 30.14 14.76 -54.42
C ARG A 2 29.50 16.11 -54.02
N LYS A 3 29.36 17.06 -54.96
CA LYS A 3 28.72 18.37 -54.72
C LYS A 3 27.18 18.31 -54.62
N ILE A 4 26.54 17.35 -55.31
CA ILE A 4 25.08 17.14 -55.27
C ILE A 4 24.70 16.46 -53.95
N SER A 5 25.50 15.50 -53.48
CA SER A 5 25.28 14.85 -52.19
C SER A 5 25.40 15.81 -51.01
N VAL A 6 26.34 16.78 -51.07
CA VAL A 6 26.46 17.83 -50.03
C VAL A 6 25.25 18.76 -50.05
N PHE A 7 24.76 19.13 -51.24
CA PHE A 7 23.57 19.98 -51.37
C PHE A 7 22.30 19.28 -50.86
N LEU A 8 22.18 17.96 -51.09
CA LEU A 8 21.06 17.15 -50.58
C LEU A 8 21.08 17.05 -49.04
N PHE A 9 22.26 16.95 -48.44
CA PHE A 9 22.43 16.91 -46.98
C PHE A 9 22.09 18.25 -46.31
N VAL A 10 22.42 19.37 -46.97
CA VAL A 10 22.04 20.72 -46.50
C VAL A 10 20.54 20.96 -46.67
N ALA A 11 19.93 20.53 -47.77
CA ALA A 11 18.49 20.68 -48.00
C ALA A 11 17.63 19.90 -46.99
N PHE A 12 18.12 18.77 -46.46
CA PHE A 12 17.41 18.00 -45.44
C PHE A 12 17.45 18.64 -44.04
N SER A 13 18.40 19.54 -43.79
CA SER A 13 18.56 20.20 -42.47
C SER A 13 17.51 21.29 -42.19
N VAL A 14 16.75 21.72 -43.20
CA VAL A 14 15.79 22.84 -43.09
C VAL A 14 14.38 22.35 -42.70
N PHE A 15 14.12 21.04 -42.69
CA PHE A 15 12.82 20.45 -42.30
C PHE A 15 12.75 20.02 -40.82
N GLY A 16 13.57 20.63 -39.96
CA GLY A 16 13.44 20.48 -38.51
C GLY A 16 12.19 21.19 -37.99
N PHE A 17 11.02 20.56 -38.09
CA PHE A 17 9.84 20.98 -37.34
C PHE A 17 10.11 20.76 -35.84
N ALA A 18 10.48 21.82 -35.12
CA ALA A 18 10.38 21.82 -33.68
C ALA A 18 8.89 21.64 -33.33
N GLN A 19 8.55 20.54 -32.64
CA GLN A 19 7.20 20.36 -32.13
C GLN A 19 6.99 21.34 -30.97
N ASP A 20 6.28 22.44 -31.23
CA ASP A 20 5.66 23.26 -30.19
C ASP A 20 4.46 22.51 -29.60
N LYS A 21 4.71 21.33 -28.99
CA LYS A 21 3.66 20.61 -28.26
C LYS A 21 3.38 21.39 -26.98
N LEU A 22 2.41 22.30 -27.07
CA LEU A 22 1.89 23.03 -25.93
C LEU A 22 1.15 22.06 -25.01
N LEU A 23 1.42 22.16 -23.71
CA LEU A 23 0.67 21.44 -22.69
C LEU A 23 -0.76 21.99 -22.62
N THR A 24 -1.74 21.10 -22.63
CA THR A 24 -3.15 21.47 -22.51
C THR A 24 -3.58 21.58 -21.04
N ILE A 25 -4.73 22.20 -20.79
CA ILE A 25 -5.36 22.16 -19.46
C ILE A 25 -5.65 20.71 -19.04
N GLN A 26 -6.02 19.83 -19.99
CA GLN A 26 -6.23 18.42 -19.72
C GLN A 26 -4.94 17.72 -19.27
N ASP A 27 -3.80 18.07 -19.86
CA ASP A 27 -2.49 17.58 -19.46
C ASP A 27 -2.12 18.06 -18.04
N ALA A 28 -2.47 19.30 -17.69
CA ALA A 28 -2.25 19.84 -16.35
C ALA A 28 -3.14 19.18 -15.28
N ILE A 29 -4.39 18.82 -15.61
CA ILE A 29 -5.37 18.29 -14.64
C ILE A 29 -5.32 16.75 -14.56
N THR A 30 -5.10 16.06 -15.67
CA THR A 30 -5.22 14.59 -15.77
C THR A 30 -4.05 13.91 -16.49
N GLY A 31 -2.98 14.65 -16.80
CA GLY A 31 -1.82 14.14 -17.52
C GLY A 31 -0.94 13.21 -16.69
N TYR A 32 -1.48 12.08 -16.20
CA TYR A 32 -0.71 11.07 -15.45
C TYR A 32 0.50 10.55 -16.24
N HIS A 33 0.45 10.61 -17.56
CA HIS A 33 1.56 10.25 -18.46
C HIS A 33 2.75 11.23 -18.39
N LEU A 34 2.55 12.43 -17.83
CA LEU A 34 3.57 13.45 -17.59
C LEU A 34 4.15 13.37 -16.17
N TYR A 35 3.59 12.54 -15.31
CA TYR A 35 4.08 12.42 -13.93
C TYR A 35 5.48 11.77 -13.97
N PRO A 36 6.40 12.24 -13.12
CA PRO A 36 7.70 11.61 -13.01
C PRO A 36 7.53 10.15 -12.59
N LYS A 37 8.18 9.24 -13.31
CA LYS A 37 8.19 7.82 -12.94
C LYS A 37 9.10 7.62 -11.74
N GLY A 38 8.50 7.30 -10.60
CA GLY A 38 9.20 7.01 -9.35
C GLY A 38 9.57 5.53 -9.21
N LEU A 39 10.23 5.23 -8.09
CA LEU A 39 10.39 3.86 -7.59
C LEU A 39 9.13 3.52 -6.78
N TYR A 40 8.47 2.41 -7.11
CA TYR A 40 7.23 2.01 -6.45
C TYR A 40 7.52 1.05 -5.31
N ASP A 41 6.89 1.29 -4.16
CA ASP A 41 7.00 0.43 -2.97
C ASP A 41 8.45 0.11 -2.58
N LEU A 42 9.34 1.10 -2.76
CA LEU A 42 10.75 0.98 -2.43
C LEU A 42 10.90 0.90 -0.91
N GLN A 43 11.53 -0.17 -0.44
CA GLN A 43 11.78 -0.38 0.98
C GLN A 43 13.09 -1.13 1.21
N TRP A 44 13.71 -0.86 2.35
CA TRP A 44 14.86 -1.62 2.83
C TRP A 44 14.39 -2.92 3.47
N LEU A 45 15.16 -3.98 3.26
CA LEU A 45 14.98 -5.21 4.04
C LEU A 45 15.55 -4.98 5.46
N PRO A 46 15.04 -5.68 6.49
CA PRO A 46 15.41 -5.42 7.89
C PRO A 46 16.92 -5.47 8.18
N GLY A 47 17.71 -6.28 7.47
CA GLY A 47 19.16 -6.36 7.62
C GLY A 47 19.95 -5.21 6.99
N GLY A 48 19.31 -4.35 6.19
CA GLY A 48 19.91 -3.13 5.63
C GLY A 48 20.90 -3.35 4.48
N GLU A 49 21.18 -4.59 4.08
CA GLU A 49 22.06 -4.90 2.94
C GLU A 49 21.32 -4.96 1.59
N TRP A 50 19.99 -5.06 1.65
CA TRP A 50 19.10 -5.26 0.51
C TRP A 50 17.98 -4.24 0.50
N PHE A 51 17.48 -3.96 -0.70
CA PHE A 51 16.22 -3.24 -0.87
C PHE A 51 15.32 -3.99 -1.85
N SER A 52 14.01 -3.78 -1.70
CA SER A 52 13.01 -4.27 -2.64
C SER A 52 12.23 -3.11 -3.25
N GLN A 53 11.70 -3.33 -4.45
CA GLN A 53 10.75 -2.43 -5.09
C GLN A 53 9.80 -3.19 -6.00
N VAL A 54 8.67 -2.58 -6.31
CA VAL A 54 7.77 -3.08 -7.34
C VAL A 54 8.15 -2.48 -8.69
N ARG A 55 8.34 -3.34 -9.70
CA ARG A 55 8.51 -2.94 -11.09
C ARG A 55 7.21 -3.14 -11.86
N LEU A 56 6.77 -2.10 -12.55
CA LEU A 56 5.69 -2.18 -13.52
C LEU A 56 6.28 -2.51 -14.89
N THR A 57 6.00 -3.70 -15.41
CA THR A 57 6.35 -4.09 -16.77
C THR A 57 5.09 -4.23 -17.62
N PRO A 58 5.21 -4.26 -18.97
CA PRO A 58 4.07 -4.53 -19.85
C PRO A 58 3.42 -5.91 -19.61
N GLU A 59 4.19 -6.87 -19.08
CA GLU A 59 3.78 -8.26 -18.84
C GLU A 59 3.14 -8.44 -17.47
N GLY A 60 3.40 -7.53 -16.53
CA GLY A 60 2.83 -7.55 -15.19
C GLY A 60 3.71 -6.85 -14.16
N ASN A 61 3.20 -6.75 -12.93
CA ASN A 61 4.00 -6.25 -11.81
C ASN A 61 4.84 -7.38 -11.22
N LEU A 62 6.05 -7.04 -10.80
CA LEU A 62 6.96 -7.96 -10.09
C LEU A 62 7.64 -7.26 -8.91
N ILE A 63 8.06 -8.05 -7.92
CA ILE A 63 8.91 -7.59 -6.83
C ILE A 63 10.35 -7.85 -7.25
N GLU A 64 11.16 -6.80 -7.25
CA GLU A 64 12.59 -6.84 -7.52
C GLU A 64 13.36 -6.61 -6.22
N VAL A 65 14.27 -7.52 -5.87
CA VAL A 65 15.09 -7.46 -4.65
C VAL A 65 16.56 -7.42 -5.03
N GLN A 66 17.27 -6.38 -4.60
CA GLN A 66 18.66 -6.12 -5.00
C GLN A 66 19.56 -5.93 -3.77
N GLN A 67 20.77 -6.50 -3.85
CA GLN A 67 21.83 -6.28 -2.86
C GLN A 67 22.68 -5.07 -3.22
N ILE A 68 22.99 -4.20 -2.25
CA ILE A 68 23.69 -2.94 -2.51
C ILE A 68 25.21 -3.06 -2.52
N ALA A 69 25.76 -3.95 -1.69
CA ALA A 69 27.21 -4.09 -1.54
C ALA A 69 27.94 -4.56 -2.82
N LEU A 70 27.20 -5.04 -3.83
CA LEU A 70 27.76 -5.58 -5.06
C LEU A 70 27.37 -4.67 -6.24
N THR A 71 28.37 -4.12 -6.93
CA THR A 71 28.20 -3.24 -8.12
C THR A 71 27.53 -3.96 -9.31
N LYS A 72 27.43 -5.30 -9.25
CA LYS A 72 26.64 -6.17 -10.14
C LYS A 72 25.69 -7.07 -9.34
N GLY A 73 25.11 -6.51 -8.28
CA GLY A 73 24.44 -7.25 -7.21
C GLY A 73 23.46 -8.30 -7.68
N ARG A 74 23.35 -9.36 -6.88
CA ARG A 74 22.35 -10.41 -7.07
C ARG A 74 20.97 -9.75 -7.10
N ASN A 75 20.27 -9.96 -8.21
CA ASN A 75 18.92 -9.47 -8.41
C ASN A 75 17.97 -10.67 -8.37
N ILE A 76 16.96 -10.61 -7.50
CA ILE A 76 15.92 -11.62 -7.37
C ILE A 76 14.61 -10.99 -7.81
N THR A 77 13.96 -11.63 -8.78
CA THR A 77 12.67 -11.23 -9.31
C THR A 77 11.62 -12.23 -8.85
N ILE A 78 10.53 -11.72 -8.27
CA ILE A 78 9.42 -12.53 -7.75
C ILE A 78 8.16 -12.06 -8.45
N THR A 79 7.51 -12.96 -9.19
CA THR A 79 6.26 -12.68 -9.89
C THR A 79 5.04 -13.18 -9.11
N LEU A 80 3.84 -12.75 -9.51
CA LEU A 80 2.59 -13.30 -8.96
C LEU A 80 2.50 -14.82 -9.18
N ASP A 81 2.95 -15.30 -10.32
CA ASP A 81 2.94 -16.73 -10.65
C ASP A 81 3.85 -17.53 -9.73
N ASP A 82 5.02 -16.98 -9.35
CA ASP A 82 5.93 -17.67 -8.44
C ASP A 82 5.32 -17.84 -7.04
N ILE A 83 4.58 -16.84 -6.57
CA ILE A 83 3.84 -16.92 -5.30
C ILE A 83 2.70 -17.93 -5.45
N ASN A 84 1.87 -17.79 -6.48
CA ASN A 84 0.70 -18.65 -6.71
C ASN A 84 1.03 -20.13 -6.98
N LYS A 85 2.24 -20.46 -7.47
CA LYS A 85 2.70 -21.85 -7.63
C LYS A 85 2.81 -22.60 -6.30
N THR A 86 3.01 -21.87 -5.21
CA THR A 86 3.25 -22.46 -3.88
C THR A 86 2.09 -22.27 -2.92
N LEU A 87 1.07 -21.52 -3.35
CA LEU A 87 -0.16 -21.31 -2.60
C LEU A 87 -1.18 -22.42 -2.91
N PRO A 88 -2.02 -22.79 -1.93
CA PRO A 88 -3.22 -23.59 -2.15
C PRO A 88 -4.16 -22.95 -3.19
N GLU A 89 -4.93 -23.77 -3.92
CA GLU A 89 -5.86 -23.29 -4.96
C GLU A 89 -6.89 -22.27 -4.44
N ASP A 90 -7.38 -22.45 -3.22
CA ASP A 90 -8.33 -21.55 -2.54
C ASP A 90 -7.68 -20.25 -2.05
N SER A 91 -6.35 -20.17 -2.05
CA SER A 91 -5.57 -19.03 -1.56
C SER A 91 -4.80 -18.31 -2.67
N LYS A 92 -5.07 -18.59 -3.94
CA LYS A 92 -4.42 -17.90 -5.05
C LYS A 92 -4.79 -16.43 -5.12
N LEU A 93 -3.81 -15.59 -5.38
CA LEU A 93 -3.95 -14.14 -5.46
C LEU A 93 -4.26 -13.69 -6.89
N GLY A 94 -5.19 -12.74 -7.03
CA GLY A 94 -5.48 -12.08 -8.31
C GLY A 94 -4.56 -10.89 -8.63
N ARG A 95 -3.74 -10.45 -7.66
CA ARG A 95 -2.77 -9.36 -7.82
C ARG A 95 -1.53 -9.63 -7.00
N LEU A 96 -0.39 -9.09 -7.45
CA LEU A 96 0.86 -9.14 -6.69
C LEU A 96 0.63 -8.52 -5.29
N PRO A 97 0.95 -9.25 -4.21
CA PRO A 97 0.83 -8.71 -2.86
C PRO A 97 1.92 -7.66 -2.61
N ARG A 98 1.68 -6.74 -1.68
CA ARG A 98 2.74 -5.86 -1.18
C ARG A 98 3.68 -6.67 -0.29
N ALA A 99 4.98 -6.47 -0.47
CA ALA A 99 5.97 -7.08 0.40
C ALA A 99 6.00 -6.36 1.75
N ASN A 100 5.77 -7.09 2.84
CA ASN A 100 6.07 -6.62 4.19
C ASN A 100 7.17 -7.53 4.74
N TRP A 101 8.42 -7.08 4.73
CA TRP A 101 9.55 -7.94 5.10
C TRP A 101 9.56 -8.26 6.59
N ILE A 102 9.65 -9.56 6.92
CA ILE A 102 9.86 -10.06 8.28
C ILE A 102 11.37 -10.08 8.58
N ASN A 103 12.16 -10.50 7.59
CA ASN A 103 13.62 -10.59 7.62
C ASN A 103 14.17 -10.47 6.19
N ASP A 104 15.46 -10.72 6.00
CA ASP A 104 16.09 -10.57 4.68
C ASP A 104 15.64 -11.61 3.64
N ASN A 105 14.97 -12.69 4.06
CA ASN A 105 14.57 -13.78 3.17
C ASN A 105 13.06 -13.86 2.98
N GLU A 106 12.28 -13.44 3.97
CA GLU A 106 10.83 -13.63 3.96
C GLU A 106 10.07 -12.32 4.04
N PHE A 107 9.04 -12.19 3.21
CA PHE A 107 8.00 -11.17 3.36
C PHE A 107 6.64 -11.82 3.59
N GLN A 108 5.80 -11.15 4.37
CA GLN A 108 4.44 -11.58 4.68
C GLN A 108 3.40 -10.85 3.83
N PHE A 109 2.28 -11.52 3.62
CA PHE A 109 1.09 -10.98 2.96
C PHE A 109 -0.17 -11.73 3.43
N MET A 110 -1.35 -11.16 3.14
CA MET A 110 -2.63 -11.83 3.32
C MET A 110 -3.10 -12.46 2.01
N SER A 111 -3.70 -13.65 2.09
CA SER A 111 -4.56 -14.18 1.05
C SER A 111 -5.89 -14.62 1.66
N GLY A 112 -6.98 -13.96 1.25
CA GLY A 112 -8.22 -13.97 2.03
C GLY A 112 -7.94 -13.54 3.47
N ASP A 113 -8.38 -14.36 4.43
CA ASP A 113 -8.17 -14.12 5.86
C ASP A 113 -6.89 -14.74 6.41
N LYS A 114 -6.12 -15.49 5.60
CA LYS A 114 -4.93 -16.22 6.08
C LYS A 114 -3.64 -15.43 5.82
N GLY A 115 -2.75 -15.42 6.81
CA GLY A 115 -1.40 -14.89 6.67
C GLY A 115 -0.44 -15.90 6.06
N TYR A 116 0.40 -15.46 5.12
CA TYR A 116 1.44 -16.27 4.49
C TYR A 116 2.78 -15.53 4.47
N ALA A 117 3.87 -16.28 4.53
CA ALA A 117 5.22 -15.77 4.31
C ALA A 117 5.86 -16.46 3.11
N TYR A 118 6.36 -15.67 2.16
CA TYR A 118 7.09 -16.14 0.99
C TYR A 118 8.59 -15.97 1.19
N ASN A 119 9.36 -17.04 0.98
CA ASN A 119 10.82 -17.03 1.05
C ASN A 119 11.42 -16.80 -0.34
N LYS A 120 12.16 -15.70 -0.51
CA LYS A 120 12.76 -15.28 -1.79
C LYS A 120 13.90 -16.19 -2.27
N GLU A 121 14.55 -16.92 -1.37
CA GLU A 121 15.69 -17.79 -1.67
C GLU A 121 15.22 -19.19 -2.07
N GLU A 122 14.27 -19.73 -1.31
CA GLU A 122 13.71 -21.06 -1.53
C GLU A 122 12.60 -21.06 -2.58
N GLY A 123 11.96 -19.92 -2.80
CA GLY A 123 10.80 -19.78 -3.69
C GLY A 123 9.56 -20.51 -3.16
N THR A 124 9.45 -20.65 -1.84
CA THR A 124 8.38 -21.39 -1.14
C THR A 124 7.53 -20.46 -0.27
N THR A 125 6.28 -20.87 -0.02
CA THR A 125 5.39 -20.17 0.92
C THR A 125 5.12 -21.05 2.14
N ARG A 126 5.10 -20.44 3.33
CA ARG A 126 4.61 -21.07 4.57
C ARG A 126 3.42 -20.31 5.14
N LEU A 127 2.52 -21.04 5.77
CA LEU A 127 1.39 -20.47 6.50
C LEU A 127 1.88 -19.79 7.79
N LEU A 128 1.34 -18.63 8.11
CA LEU A 128 1.62 -17.91 9.35
C LEU A 128 0.57 -18.25 10.41
N ALA A 129 0.97 -18.18 11.68
CA ALA A 129 0.13 -18.50 12.82
C ALA A 129 -0.75 -17.29 13.21
N TYR A 130 -1.50 -16.76 12.25
CA TYR A 130 -2.54 -15.75 12.47
C TYR A 130 -3.49 -15.68 11.26
N GLU A 131 -4.69 -15.18 11.51
CA GLU A 131 -5.73 -14.97 10.50
C GLU A 131 -6.62 -13.78 10.86
N ASN A 132 -7.29 -13.21 9.87
CA ASN A 132 -8.17 -12.06 10.01
C ASN A 132 -9.60 -12.47 10.39
N GLU A 133 -9.78 -13.08 11.55
CA GLU A 133 -11.11 -13.52 12.01
C GLU A 133 -12.00 -12.36 12.50
N VAL A 134 -11.40 -11.22 12.83
CA VAL A 134 -12.06 -10.06 13.43
C VAL A 134 -12.37 -8.96 12.40
N ASN A 135 -12.38 -9.29 11.11
CA ASN A 135 -12.77 -8.40 10.01
C ASN A 135 -12.01 -7.06 9.98
N ILE A 136 -10.69 -7.11 10.16
CA ILE A 136 -9.81 -5.95 9.97
C ILE A 136 -9.92 -5.49 8.51
N SER A 137 -10.34 -4.24 8.32
CA SER A 137 -10.57 -3.64 7.00
C SER A 137 -9.27 -3.17 6.33
N SER A 138 -8.34 -2.65 7.12
CA SER A 138 -7.04 -2.16 6.67
C SER A 138 -5.95 -2.86 7.48
N VAL A 139 -5.53 -4.03 6.99
CA VAL A 139 -4.55 -4.88 7.65
C VAL A 139 -3.18 -4.19 7.69
N GLN A 140 -2.66 -4.07 8.89
CA GLN A 140 -1.26 -3.76 9.20
C GLN A 140 -0.59 -5.01 9.78
N TYR A 141 0.72 -5.13 9.59
CA TYR A 141 1.48 -6.29 10.06
C TYR A 141 2.38 -5.94 11.23
N PHE A 142 2.57 -6.88 12.16
CA PHE A 142 3.71 -6.82 13.07
C PHE A 142 4.99 -7.19 12.30
N ASN A 143 6.09 -6.49 12.61
CA ASN A 143 7.37 -6.65 11.92
C ASN A 143 8.04 -8.02 12.12
N ASP A 144 7.64 -8.77 13.16
CA ASP A 144 8.16 -10.09 13.47
C ASP A 144 7.44 -11.24 12.73
N GLY A 145 6.42 -10.92 11.94
CA GLY A 145 5.66 -11.92 11.19
C GLY A 145 4.76 -12.78 12.06
N LEU A 146 4.47 -12.38 13.31
CA LEU A 146 3.68 -13.17 14.25
C LEU A 146 2.22 -12.72 14.35
N GLY A 147 1.83 -11.65 13.64
CA GLY A 147 0.45 -11.20 13.67
C GLY A 147 0.13 -10.01 12.77
N ILE A 148 -1.12 -9.60 12.85
CA ILE A 148 -1.72 -8.45 12.20
C ILE A 148 -2.54 -7.61 13.18
N TYR A 149 -2.80 -6.37 12.82
CA TYR A 149 -3.69 -5.46 13.51
C TYR A 149 -4.30 -4.45 12.54
N GLY A 150 -5.36 -3.77 12.92
CA GLY A 150 -5.92 -2.67 12.12
C GLY A 150 -7.35 -2.33 12.49
N GLU A 151 -7.90 -1.34 11.78
CA GLU A 151 -9.25 -0.84 12.03
C GLU A 151 -10.34 -1.86 11.62
N THR A 152 -11.35 -1.98 12.46
CA THR A 152 -12.62 -2.67 12.19
C THR A 152 -13.74 -1.64 12.02
N GLU A 153 -14.95 -2.10 11.74
CA GLU A 153 -16.12 -1.22 11.65
C GLU A 153 -16.35 -0.42 12.95
N LYS A 154 -16.19 -1.07 14.12
CA LYS A 154 -16.56 -0.54 15.44
C LYS A 154 -15.38 -0.22 16.35
N GLY A 155 -14.15 -0.35 15.87
CA GLY A 155 -12.94 -0.11 16.65
C GLY A 155 -11.71 -0.62 15.92
N PHE A 156 -10.95 -1.48 16.59
CA PHE A 156 -9.81 -2.15 15.97
C PHE A 156 -9.68 -3.60 16.44
N GLY A 157 -9.05 -4.40 15.60
CA GLY A 157 -8.77 -5.81 15.83
C GLY A 157 -7.28 -6.09 15.78
N TYR A 158 -6.88 -7.19 16.40
CA TYR A 158 -5.56 -7.78 16.22
C TYR A 158 -5.67 -9.30 16.22
N SER A 159 -4.77 -9.96 15.49
CA SER A 159 -4.56 -11.40 15.55
C SER A 159 -3.07 -11.66 15.67
N ARG A 160 -2.67 -12.44 16.67
CA ARG A 160 -1.27 -12.76 16.93
C ARG A 160 -1.14 -14.15 17.54
N GLU A 161 -0.27 -14.98 16.97
CA GLU A 161 -0.06 -16.36 17.43
C GLU A 161 -1.37 -17.15 17.62
N ASN A 162 -2.26 -17.08 16.62
CA ASN A 162 -3.61 -17.67 16.61
C ASN A 162 -4.54 -17.18 17.74
N LYS A 163 -4.27 -16.00 18.30
CA LYS A 163 -5.16 -15.32 19.23
C LYS A 163 -5.65 -14.04 18.60
N SER A 164 -6.95 -14.01 18.32
CA SER A 164 -7.63 -12.86 17.74
C SER A 164 -8.47 -12.18 18.82
N ASN A 165 -8.50 -10.86 18.82
CA ASN A 165 -9.41 -10.09 19.67
C ASN A 165 -9.76 -8.76 19.01
N GLU A 166 -10.91 -8.21 19.38
CA GLU A 166 -11.39 -6.91 18.95
C GLU A 166 -11.61 -6.01 20.18
N ILE A 167 -11.16 -4.77 20.07
CA ILE A 167 -11.47 -3.70 21.03
C ILE A 167 -12.40 -2.74 20.29
N SER A 168 -13.66 -2.73 20.70
CA SER A 168 -14.72 -1.97 20.05
C SER A 168 -15.69 -1.36 21.06
N SER A 169 -16.46 -0.37 20.60
CA SER A 169 -17.57 0.21 21.34
C SER A 169 -18.84 0.11 20.52
N SER A 170 -19.94 -0.24 21.18
CA SER A 170 -21.29 -0.15 20.61
C SER A 170 -21.94 1.21 20.84
N THR A 171 -21.27 2.12 21.55
CA THR A 171 -21.80 3.44 21.86
C THR A 171 -21.52 4.38 20.70
N GLU A 172 -22.58 4.89 20.08
CA GLU A 172 -22.49 5.92 19.05
C GLU A 172 -21.75 7.16 19.58
N GLY A 173 -20.81 7.67 18.78
CA GLY A 173 -19.93 8.78 19.16
C GLY A 173 -18.73 8.38 20.02
N ILE A 174 -18.50 7.08 20.30
CA ILE A 174 -17.21 6.59 20.79
C ILE A 174 -16.44 5.99 19.61
N VAL A 175 -15.31 6.60 19.26
CA VAL A 175 -14.44 6.15 18.16
C VAL A 175 -13.15 5.59 18.74
N ILE A 176 -12.84 4.33 18.43
CA ILE A 176 -11.66 3.62 18.95
C ILE A 176 -10.70 3.27 17.82
N GLY A 177 -9.41 3.51 18.03
CA GLY A 177 -8.34 3.02 17.16
C GLY A 177 -8.17 3.78 15.85
N LYS A 178 -8.84 4.94 15.69
CA LYS A 178 -8.76 5.79 14.50
C LYS A 178 -7.98 7.07 14.77
N THR A 179 -7.68 7.82 13.71
CA THR A 179 -7.10 9.17 13.85
C THR A 179 -8.04 10.08 14.65
N VAL A 180 -7.46 10.97 15.45
CA VAL A 180 -8.18 11.93 16.30
C VAL A 180 -7.77 13.36 15.99
N HIS A 181 -8.42 14.33 16.64
CA HIS A 181 -8.11 15.76 16.49
C HIS A 181 -8.05 16.20 15.02
N ARG A 182 -8.91 15.62 14.17
CA ARG A 182 -9.00 15.90 12.73
C ARG A 182 -7.68 15.71 11.96
N SER A 183 -6.83 14.79 12.42
CA SER A 183 -5.49 14.54 11.87
C SER A 183 -4.53 15.75 11.94
N GLU A 184 -4.75 16.63 12.92
CA GLU A 184 -3.84 17.72 13.25
C GLU A 184 -2.62 17.20 14.02
N PHE A 185 -1.62 18.07 14.24
CA PHE A 185 -0.42 17.79 15.05
C PHE A 185 0.44 16.61 14.55
N GLY A 186 0.30 16.23 13.28
CA GLY A 186 0.99 15.07 12.71
C GLY A 186 0.37 13.73 13.10
N ILE A 187 -0.85 13.71 13.63
CA ILE A 187 -1.58 12.48 13.94
C ILE A 187 -2.13 11.91 12.63
N THR A 188 -1.56 10.78 12.20
CA THR A 188 -1.98 10.07 10.98
C THR A 188 -2.60 8.71 11.27
N ASN A 189 -2.42 8.18 12.49
CA ASN A 189 -2.80 6.83 12.88
C ASN A 189 -3.48 6.85 14.25
N GLY A 190 -4.29 5.82 14.53
CA GLY A 190 -4.92 5.61 15.83
C GLY A 190 -4.39 4.44 16.65
N LEU A 191 -3.44 3.66 16.10
CA LEU A 191 -2.90 2.43 16.68
C LEU A 191 -1.37 2.51 16.72
N PHE A 192 -0.80 2.17 17.86
CA PHE A 192 0.63 2.32 18.14
C PHE A 192 1.16 1.08 18.85
N PRO A 193 1.59 0.05 18.11
CA PRO A 193 2.21 -1.13 18.71
C PRO A 193 3.52 -0.74 19.40
N SER A 194 3.76 -1.30 20.58
CA SER A 194 5.05 -1.14 21.26
C SER A 194 6.16 -1.79 20.43
N PRO A 195 7.43 -1.35 20.56
CA PRO A 195 8.56 -1.97 19.83
C PRO A 195 8.71 -3.48 20.09
N SER A 196 8.26 -3.96 21.24
CA SER A 196 8.27 -5.38 21.62
C SER A 196 7.04 -6.18 21.16
N ASN A 197 6.07 -5.53 20.51
CA ASN A 197 4.78 -6.11 20.11
C ASN A 197 3.95 -6.72 21.26
N THR A 198 4.26 -6.39 22.52
CA THR A 198 3.54 -6.91 23.72
C THR A 198 2.40 -6.01 24.18
N LYS A 199 2.41 -4.73 23.79
CA LYS A 199 1.40 -3.73 24.13
C LYS A 199 0.97 -2.97 22.88
N MET A 200 -0.27 -2.51 22.88
CA MET A 200 -0.83 -1.62 21.88
C MET A 200 -1.35 -0.38 22.61
N ALA A 201 -0.85 0.79 22.27
CA ALA A 201 -1.50 2.04 22.62
C ALA A 201 -2.47 2.43 21.50
N TYR A 202 -3.61 3.00 21.85
CA TYR A 202 -4.63 3.39 20.89
C TYR A 202 -5.36 4.64 21.38
N TYR A 203 -6.01 5.35 20.45
CA TYR A 203 -6.92 6.42 20.81
C TYR A 203 -8.34 5.91 21.06
N GLU A 204 -8.97 6.45 22.09
CA GLU A 204 -10.40 6.38 22.33
C GLU A 204 -10.91 7.81 22.40
N MET A 205 -11.78 8.18 21.47
CA MET A 205 -12.33 9.52 21.34
C MET A 205 -13.82 9.51 21.63
N ASP A 206 -14.21 10.26 22.65
CA ASP A 206 -15.61 10.56 22.92
C ASP A 206 -15.99 11.86 22.21
N GLU A 207 -16.72 11.73 21.11
CA GLU A 207 -17.24 12.86 20.34
C GLU A 207 -18.72 13.10 20.61
N ARG A 208 -19.32 12.50 21.65
CA ARG A 208 -20.76 12.64 21.95
C ARG A 208 -21.16 14.08 22.26
N MET A 209 -20.24 14.87 22.80
CA MET A 209 -20.42 16.30 23.06
C MET A 209 -20.32 17.17 21.80
N VAL A 210 -19.83 16.62 20.68
CA VAL A 210 -19.67 17.34 19.42
C VAL A 210 -20.99 17.30 18.65
N THR A 211 -21.41 18.46 18.16
CA THR A 211 -22.65 18.61 17.39
C THR A 211 -22.56 17.88 16.04
N GLU A 212 -23.68 17.28 15.65
CA GLU A 212 -23.84 16.63 14.35
C GLU A 212 -24.21 17.66 13.28
N TYR A 213 -23.54 17.56 12.14
CA TYR A 213 -23.75 18.37 10.95
C TYR A 213 -24.28 17.49 9.82
N PRO A 214 -25.45 17.81 9.22
CA PRO A 214 -26.02 17.03 8.14
C PRO A 214 -25.34 17.33 6.80
N LEU A 215 -24.87 16.29 6.12
CA LEU A 215 -24.49 16.31 4.72
C LEU A 215 -25.61 15.72 3.87
N TYR A 216 -26.29 16.55 3.09
CA TYR A 216 -27.41 16.12 2.26
C TYR A 216 -26.96 15.37 1.01
N VAL A 217 -27.55 14.20 0.77
CA VAL A 217 -27.37 13.41 -0.45
C VAL A 217 -28.57 13.67 -1.37
N LEU A 218 -28.37 14.61 -2.30
CA LEU A 218 -29.42 15.07 -3.22
C LEU A 218 -29.67 14.13 -4.42
N ALA A 219 -28.83 13.09 -4.57
CA ALA A 219 -28.98 12.10 -5.63
C ALA A 219 -30.13 11.11 -5.35
N ASP A 220 -30.49 10.92 -4.09
CA ASP A 220 -31.56 10.00 -3.67
C ASP A 220 -32.94 10.63 -3.81
N THR A 221 -33.97 9.81 -4.01
CA THR A 221 -35.38 10.24 -4.00
C THR A 221 -36.19 9.36 -3.04
N PRO A 222 -36.66 9.90 -1.89
CA PRO A 222 -36.42 11.25 -1.38
C PRO A 222 -34.95 11.47 -0.97
N ALA A 223 -34.52 12.73 -0.92
CA ALA A 223 -33.16 13.08 -0.49
C ALA A 223 -32.89 12.59 0.93
N THR A 224 -31.70 12.06 1.16
CA THR A 224 -31.25 11.55 2.46
C THR A 224 -30.18 12.48 3.06
N SER A 225 -29.79 12.24 4.31
CA SER A 225 -28.73 12.99 4.97
C SER A 225 -27.80 12.08 5.74
N ASN A 226 -26.49 12.28 5.57
CA ASN A 226 -25.44 11.65 6.35
C ASN A 226 -24.99 12.62 7.45
N LEU A 227 -25.22 12.27 8.71
CA LEU A 227 -24.77 13.07 9.84
C LEU A 227 -23.29 12.82 10.10
N ILE A 228 -22.52 13.89 10.29
CA ILE A 228 -21.11 13.82 10.72
C ILE A 228 -20.90 14.67 11.96
N ARG A 229 -20.00 14.25 12.87
CA ARG A 229 -19.63 15.10 14.01
C ARG A 229 -18.59 16.12 13.56
N TYR A 230 -18.91 17.41 13.73
CA TYR A 230 -18.04 18.49 13.27
C TYR A 230 -17.88 19.55 14.37
N PRO A 231 -16.74 19.60 15.09
CA PRO A 231 -16.50 20.62 16.10
C PRO A 231 -16.24 21.97 15.42
N THR A 232 -17.15 22.91 15.60
CA THR A 232 -16.98 24.30 15.17
C THR A 232 -16.33 25.11 16.29
N ALA A 233 -15.34 25.95 15.95
CA ALA A 233 -14.75 26.93 16.85
C ALA A 233 -15.65 28.15 17.03
#